data_AF-A0A2E9VNH7-F1
#
_entry.id   AF-A0A2E9VNH7-F1
#
_cell.length_a   1.000
_cell.length_b   1.000
_cell.length_c   1.000
_cell.angle_alpha   90.00
_cell.angle_beta   90.00
_cell.angle_gamma   90.00
#
_symmetry.space_group_name_H-M   'P 1'
#
loop_
_entity.id
_entity.type
_entity.pdbx_description
1 polymer ?
#
loop_
_entity_poly.entity_id
_entity_poly.type
_entity_poly.pdbx_seq_one_letter_code
_entity_poly.pdbx_strand_id
1 'polypeptide(L)'
;MWFVRGVERGGVEANPFIPNQAWIDAGYMTELVYKFCRVSQGCPPAVGRSVLQVGRQQQDKPVNHHTRHRRIGEGYSLNYLQEQHITLAEVNADHWKSWVHQRLETPLDQPGAMTLFQAPSHEHLSLAKHLTSERKVEEFLPGRGVVTRWERIRKNNHLFDALYSACAAGHASGVRLLEEERVKPEPRRKMSEMAEDNDASAGSLIMSVGMR
;
A
#
# COMPACT_ATOMS: atom_id res chain seq x y z
N MET A 1 -16.47 4.33 5.15
CA MET A 1 -15.51 5.33 4.62
C MET A 1 -15.06 6.16 5.82
N TRP A 2 -13.75 6.18 6.12
CA TRP A 2 -13.22 6.78 7.35
C TRP A 2 -12.47 8.06 7.00
N PHE A 3 -12.72 9.12 7.77
CA PHE A 3 -12.22 10.46 7.50
C PHE A 3 -11.15 10.84 8.54
N VAL A 4 -9.95 11.20 8.06
CA VAL A 4 -8.92 11.88 8.86
C VAL A 4 -8.90 13.35 8.47
N ARG A 5 -9.76 14.12 9.13
CA ARG A 5 -9.61 15.51 9.59
C ARG A 5 -10.94 15.86 10.24
N GLY A 6 -10.90 16.39 11.46
CA GLY A 6 -12.11 16.79 12.19
C GLY A 6 -13.00 17.68 11.31
N VAL A 7 -14.27 17.29 11.20
CA VAL A 7 -15.31 18.15 10.65
C VAL A 7 -16.48 18.08 11.62
N GLU A 8 -16.67 19.18 12.35
CA GLU A 8 -17.91 19.46 13.07
C GLU A 8 -19.08 19.34 12.10
N ARG A 9 -20.06 18.50 12.43
CA ARG A 9 -21.35 18.52 11.71
C ARG A 9 -22.12 19.76 12.15
N GLY A 10 -21.81 20.89 11.53
CA GLY A 10 -22.67 22.07 11.47
C GLY A 10 -23.83 21.86 10.49
N GLY A 11 -24.95 22.52 10.75
CA GLY A 11 -26.27 22.27 10.15
C GLY A 11 -26.40 22.39 8.63
N VAL A 12 -27.53 21.84 8.16
CA VAL A 12 -28.36 22.15 6.98
C VAL A 12 -27.62 22.69 5.74
N GLU A 13 -27.62 21.87 4.67
CA GLU A 13 -26.90 22.01 3.39
C GLU A 13 -25.39 21.67 3.43
N ALA A 14 -25.06 20.47 3.90
CA ALA A 14 -23.72 19.93 3.73
C ALA A 14 -23.47 19.60 2.25
N ASN A 15 -22.66 20.44 1.58
CA ASN A 15 -22.08 20.13 0.29
C ASN A 15 -21.47 18.72 0.35
N PRO A 16 -21.83 17.78 -0.55
CA PRO A 16 -21.35 16.41 -0.46
C PRO A 16 -19.82 16.38 -0.46
N PHE A 17 -19.23 15.72 0.53
CA PHE A 17 -17.79 15.51 0.57
C PHE A 17 -17.39 14.61 -0.60
N ILE A 18 -16.55 15.13 -1.51
CA ILE A 18 -16.01 14.37 -2.64
C ILE A 18 -14.61 13.90 -2.26
N PRO A 19 -14.37 12.58 -2.16
CA PRO A 19 -13.04 12.07 -1.87
C PRO A 19 -12.08 12.37 -3.03
N ASN A 20 -10.81 12.68 -2.72
CA ASN A 20 -9.78 12.86 -3.75
C ASN A 20 -9.54 11.56 -4.56
N GLN A 21 -9.62 10.41 -3.89
CA GLN A 21 -9.53 9.10 -4.50
C GLN A 21 -10.49 8.09 -3.86
N ALA A 22 -11.08 7.22 -4.68
CA ALA A 22 -11.90 6.09 -4.26
C ALA A 22 -11.50 4.83 -5.04
N TRP A 23 -10.65 4.00 -4.45
CA TRP A 23 -10.12 2.81 -5.11
C TRP A 23 -11.17 1.71 -5.19
N ILE A 24 -11.46 1.22 -6.40
CA ILE A 24 -12.56 0.29 -6.66
C ILE A 24 -12.03 -1.14 -6.76
N ASP A 25 -12.51 -2.05 -5.92
CA ASP A 25 -12.07 -3.45 -5.98
C ASP A 25 -12.36 -4.05 -7.36
N ALA A 26 -11.31 -4.51 -8.02
CA ALA A 26 -11.36 -5.15 -9.33
C ALA A 26 -11.16 -6.68 -9.22
N GLY A 27 -11.12 -7.23 -8.00
CA GLY A 27 -11.09 -8.68 -7.76
C GLY A 27 -12.40 -9.38 -8.13
N TYR A 28 -13.50 -8.64 -8.20
CA TYR A 28 -14.81 -9.11 -8.67
C TYR A 28 -15.30 -8.26 -9.86
N MET A 29 -15.84 -8.90 -10.90
CA MET A 29 -16.34 -8.23 -12.12
C MET A 29 -15.33 -7.26 -12.78
N THR A 30 -14.06 -7.68 -12.92
CA THR A 30 -12.94 -6.86 -13.39
C THR A 30 -13.25 -6.02 -14.63
N GLU A 31 -13.89 -6.60 -15.66
CA GLU A 31 -14.24 -5.89 -16.89
C GLU A 31 -15.22 -4.74 -16.68
N LEU A 32 -16.21 -4.92 -15.81
CA LEU A 32 -17.17 -3.87 -15.48
C LEU A 32 -16.51 -2.75 -14.70
N VAL A 33 -15.67 -3.12 -13.72
CA VAL A 33 -14.91 -2.17 -12.91
C VAL A 33 -13.98 -1.36 -13.80
N TYR A 34 -13.26 -1.99 -14.72
CA TYR A 34 -12.37 -1.29 -15.65
C TYR A 34 -13.13 -0.32 -16.55
N LYS A 35 -14.29 -0.72 -17.09
CA LYS A 35 -15.16 0.16 -17.88
C LYS A 35 -15.62 1.38 -17.07
N PHE A 36 -16.05 1.18 -15.83
CA PHE A 36 -16.46 2.26 -14.94
C PHE A 36 -15.30 3.21 -14.62
N CYS A 37 -14.15 2.67 -14.24
CA CYS A 37 -12.99 3.47 -13.83
C CYS A 37 -12.38 4.25 -15.00
N ARG A 38 -12.49 3.76 -16.24
CA ARG A 38 -12.00 4.45 -17.44
C ARG A 38 -12.72 5.77 -17.69
N VAL A 39 -14.00 5.87 -17.29
CA VAL A 39 -14.83 7.07 -17.47
C VAL A 39 -15.02 7.88 -16.18
N SER A 40 -14.50 7.40 -15.05
CA SER A 40 -14.68 8.02 -13.73
C SER A 40 -13.35 8.53 -13.18
N GLN A 41 -13.24 9.86 -12.99
CA GLN A 41 -12.03 10.46 -12.43
C GLN A 41 -11.90 10.15 -10.92
N GLY A 42 -10.67 9.97 -10.45
CA GLY A 42 -10.39 9.71 -9.03
C GLY A 42 -10.73 8.30 -8.55
N CYS A 43 -11.24 7.42 -9.41
CA CYS A 43 -11.69 6.08 -9.04
C CYS A 43 -10.86 4.99 -9.75
N PRO A 44 -9.55 4.84 -9.47
CA PRO A 44 -8.77 3.78 -10.11
C PRO A 44 -9.24 2.40 -9.65
N PRO A 45 -9.20 1.38 -10.52
CA PRO A 45 -9.39 0.01 -10.09
C PRO A 45 -8.23 -0.42 -9.19
N ALA A 46 -8.51 -1.26 -8.20
CA ALA A 46 -7.54 -1.75 -7.24
C ALA A 46 -7.65 -3.26 -7.05
N VAL A 47 -6.51 -3.91 -6.83
CA VAL A 47 -6.45 -5.33 -6.48
C VAL A 47 -5.56 -5.51 -5.26
N GLY A 48 -6.09 -6.19 -4.25
CA GLY A 48 -5.33 -6.66 -3.11
C GLY A 48 -4.50 -7.87 -3.47
N ARG A 49 -3.21 -7.84 -3.16
CA ARG A 49 -2.30 -8.98 -3.32
C ARG A 49 -1.71 -9.35 -1.97
N SER A 50 -1.74 -10.63 -1.63
CA SER A 50 -0.95 -11.16 -0.52
C SER A 50 0.50 -11.41 -0.94
N VAL A 51 1.42 -11.46 0.03
CA VAL A 51 2.83 -11.83 -0.15
C VAL A 51 3.03 -13.14 -0.93
N LEU A 52 2.07 -14.07 -0.85
CA LEU A 52 2.07 -15.32 -1.61
C LEU A 52 1.79 -15.12 -3.12
N GLN A 53 1.02 -14.10 -3.46
CA GLN A 53 0.58 -13.81 -4.83
C GLN A 53 1.54 -12.87 -5.57
N VAL A 54 2.34 -12.10 -4.83
CA VAL A 54 3.36 -11.24 -5.43
C VAL A 54 4.67 -12.02 -5.49
N GLY A 55 5.17 -12.37 -6.67
CA GLY A 55 6.50 -12.99 -6.81
C GLY A 55 7.61 -12.06 -6.28
N ARG A 56 8.73 -12.61 -5.75
CA ARG A 56 9.89 -11.84 -5.26
C ARG A 56 10.27 -10.70 -6.21
N GLN A 57 10.27 -11.01 -7.51
CA GLN A 57 10.64 -10.06 -8.54
C GLN A 57 9.67 -8.88 -8.68
N GLN A 58 8.38 -8.96 -8.33
CA GLN A 58 7.43 -7.86 -8.53
C GLN A 58 7.55 -6.73 -7.49
N GLN A 59 7.99 -7.03 -6.27
CA GLN A 59 8.15 -6.02 -5.22
C GLN A 59 9.32 -5.08 -5.55
N ASP A 60 10.41 -5.64 -6.07
CA ASP A 60 11.67 -4.91 -6.27
C ASP A 60 11.96 -4.51 -7.72
N LYS A 61 11.01 -4.61 -8.68
CA LYS A 61 11.30 -4.18 -10.07
C LYS A 61 11.60 -2.68 -10.09
N PRO A 62 12.82 -2.26 -10.46
CA PRO A 62 13.14 -0.86 -10.59
C PRO A 62 12.26 -0.21 -11.67
N VAL A 63 11.89 1.05 -11.46
CA VAL A 63 11.32 1.88 -12.51
C VAL A 63 12.39 2.03 -13.61
N ASN A 64 12.10 1.54 -14.80
CA ASN A 64 12.96 1.59 -15.99
C ASN A 64 12.14 2.12 -17.18
N HIS A 65 12.74 2.18 -18.38
CA HIS A 65 12.06 2.67 -19.60
C HIS A 65 10.72 1.97 -19.88
N HIS A 66 10.60 0.68 -19.56
CA HIS A 66 9.40 -0.14 -19.77
C HIS A 66 8.38 -0.05 -18.63
N THR A 67 8.78 0.43 -17.44
CA THR A 67 7.89 0.60 -16.28
C THR A 67 7.72 2.07 -15.89
N ARG A 68 8.01 3.02 -16.79
CA ARG A 68 7.95 4.48 -16.54
C ARG A 68 6.62 4.98 -15.96
N HIS A 69 5.52 4.29 -16.23
CA HIS A 69 4.20 4.65 -15.71
C HIS A 69 3.88 4.01 -14.35
N ARG A 70 4.79 3.21 -13.80
CA ARG A 70 4.67 2.62 -12.46
C ARG A 70 5.05 3.65 -11.42
N ARG A 71 4.11 4.04 -10.57
CA ARG A 71 4.39 4.81 -9.35
C ARG A 71 4.37 3.87 -8.16
N ILE A 72 5.46 3.81 -7.41
CA ILE A 72 5.58 2.96 -6.22
C ILE A 72 5.35 3.84 -4.99
N GLY A 73 4.49 3.40 -4.08
CA GLY A 73 4.30 3.99 -2.76
C GLY A 73 4.46 2.93 -1.66
N GLU A 74 4.12 3.29 -0.44
CA GLU A 74 4.21 2.37 0.70
C GLU A 74 3.20 1.23 0.55
N GLY A 75 3.70 0.01 0.36
CA GLY A 75 2.82 -1.16 0.24
C GLY A 75 1.83 -1.10 -0.93
N TYR A 76 2.05 -0.29 -1.97
CA TYR A 76 1.25 -0.31 -3.21
C TYR A 76 2.04 0.16 -4.42
N SER A 77 1.55 -0.16 -5.61
CA SER A 77 2.01 0.44 -6.87
C SER A 77 0.85 0.78 -7.79
N LEU A 78 0.96 1.91 -8.48
CA LEU A 78 0.01 2.36 -9.51
C LEU A 78 0.62 2.06 -10.87
N ASN A 79 0.03 1.13 -11.61
CA ASN A 79 0.53 0.63 -12.88
C ASN A 79 -0.42 1.02 -14.02
N TYR A 80 0.07 1.77 -15.01
CA TYR A 80 -0.72 2.05 -16.20
C TYR A 80 -0.77 0.81 -17.11
N LEU A 81 -1.97 0.28 -17.32
CA LEU A 81 -2.25 -0.82 -18.24
C LEU A 81 -2.55 -0.24 -19.61
N GLN A 82 -1.60 -0.33 -20.54
CA GLN A 82 -1.70 0.32 -21.85
C GLN A 82 -2.92 -0.15 -22.66
N GLU A 83 -3.14 -1.46 -22.75
CA GLU A 83 -4.27 -2.05 -23.49
C GLU A 83 -5.64 -1.62 -22.94
N GLN A 84 -5.70 -1.37 -21.64
CA GLN A 84 -6.94 -1.04 -20.94
C GLN A 84 -7.12 0.46 -20.72
N HIS A 85 -6.13 1.27 -21.06
CA HIS A 85 -6.11 2.73 -20.86
C HIS A 85 -6.53 3.15 -19.43
N ILE A 86 -6.03 2.44 -18.42
CA ILE A 86 -6.36 2.67 -17.00
C ILE A 86 -5.10 2.55 -16.13
N THR A 87 -5.13 3.18 -14.96
CA THR A 87 -4.10 2.98 -13.92
C THR A 87 -4.64 2.02 -12.86
N LEU A 88 -4.08 0.82 -12.78
CA LEU A 88 -4.40 -0.19 -11.78
C LEU A 88 -3.58 0.04 -10.50
N ALA A 89 -4.25 0.12 -9.35
CA ALA A 89 -3.63 0.09 -8.04
C ALA A 89 -3.43 -1.36 -7.57
N GLU A 90 -2.19 -1.83 -7.54
CA GLU A 90 -1.84 -3.10 -6.90
C GLU A 90 -1.42 -2.83 -5.45
N VAL A 91 -2.18 -3.35 -4.50
CA VAL A 91 -2.04 -3.06 -3.07
C VAL A 91 -1.54 -4.29 -2.34
N ASN A 92 -0.51 -4.15 -1.51
CA ASN A 92 -0.06 -5.19 -0.60
C ASN A 92 -1.08 -5.29 0.55
N ALA A 93 -1.99 -6.26 0.45
CA ALA A 93 -3.06 -6.44 1.42
C ALA A 93 -2.50 -6.77 2.81
N ASP A 94 -1.44 -7.58 2.90
CA ASP A 94 -0.88 -8.00 4.19
C ASP A 94 -0.25 -6.83 4.95
N HIS A 95 0.43 -5.93 4.24
CA HIS A 95 0.99 -4.71 4.81
C HIS A 95 -0.14 -3.78 5.32
N TRP A 96 -1.11 -3.45 4.46
CA TRP A 96 -2.15 -2.48 4.82
C TRP A 96 -3.14 -3.00 5.87
N LYS A 97 -3.39 -4.32 5.92
CA LYS A 97 -4.16 -4.95 7.00
C LYS A 97 -3.43 -4.86 8.34
N SER A 98 -2.12 -5.09 8.33
CA SER A 98 -1.27 -4.89 9.52
C SER A 98 -1.26 -3.43 9.96
N TRP A 99 -1.14 -2.50 9.00
CA TRP A 99 -1.18 -1.07 9.26
C TRP A 99 -2.49 -0.66 9.94
N VAL A 100 -3.64 -1.12 9.43
CA VAL A 100 -4.97 -0.85 10.01
C VAL A 100 -5.05 -1.38 11.44
N HIS A 101 -4.67 -2.63 11.70
CA HIS A 101 -4.72 -3.19 13.06
C HIS A 101 -3.79 -2.45 14.02
N GLN A 102 -2.58 -2.08 13.58
CA GLN A 102 -1.68 -1.28 14.40
C GLN A 102 -2.31 0.06 14.81
N ARG A 103 -3.09 0.71 13.94
CA ARG A 103 -3.78 1.97 14.27
C ARG A 103 -4.98 1.77 15.18
N LEU A 104 -5.70 0.65 15.06
CA LEU A 104 -6.79 0.29 15.96
C LEU A 104 -6.28 -0.11 17.36
N GLU A 105 -5.07 -0.67 17.44
CA GLU A 105 -4.38 -1.02 18.69
C GLU A 105 -3.66 0.16 19.33
N THR A 106 -3.38 1.23 18.56
CA THR A 106 -2.72 2.43 19.06
C THR A 106 -3.62 3.10 20.11
N PRO A 107 -3.10 3.39 21.33
CA PRO A 107 -3.87 4.07 22.37
C PRO A 107 -4.45 5.41 21.87
N LEU A 108 -5.64 5.78 22.36
CA LEU A 108 -6.40 6.94 21.86
C LEU A 108 -5.69 8.28 22.06
N ASP A 109 -4.75 8.34 23.00
CA ASP A 109 -3.92 9.50 23.32
C ASP A 109 -2.61 9.56 22.52
N GLN A 110 -2.35 8.59 21.65
CA GLN A 110 -1.12 8.50 20.85
C GLN A 110 -1.35 8.88 19.38
N PRO A 111 -0.36 9.53 18.73
CA PRO A 111 -0.43 9.83 17.30
C PRO A 111 -0.66 8.58 16.45
N GLY A 112 -1.54 8.71 15.46
CA GLY A 112 -1.89 7.60 14.54
C GLY A 112 -3.03 6.72 14.99
N ALA A 113 -3.61 6.92 16.17
CA ALA A 113 -4.79 6.18 16.60
C ALA A 113 -5.94 6.28 15.58
N MET A 114 -6.54 5.14 15.24
CA MET A 114 -7.74 5.07 14.41
C MET A 114 -8.96 4.92 15.31
N THR A 115 -9.88 5.88 15.22
CA THR A 115 -11.10 5.91 16.03
C THR A 115 -12.33 5.62 15.19
N LEU A 116 -13.35 5.02 15.82
CA LEU A 116 -14.67 4.89 15.20
C LEU A 116 -15.51 6.16 15.44
N PHE A 117 -16.43 6.47 14.52
CA PHE A 117 -17.35 7.59 14.71
C PHE A 117 -18.36 7.26 15.81
N GLN A 118 -18.88 8.30 16.47
CA GLN A 118 -19.88 8.12 17.51
C GLN A 118 -21.16 7.50 16.92
N ALA A 119 -21.47 6.29 17.38
CA ALA A 119 -22.67 5.56 17.00
C ALA A 119 -23.04 4.54 18.10
N PRO A 120 -24.29 4.08 18.16
CA PRO A 120 -24.66 2.90 18.95
C PRO A 120 -23.75 1.70 18.67
N SER A 121 -23.42 0.92 19.71
CA SER A 121 -22.48 -0.21 19.60
C SER A 121 -22.89 -1.26 18.56
N HIS A 122 -24.19 -1.47 18.36
CA HIS A 122 -24.72 -2.43 17.39
C HIS A 122 -24.40 -2.04 15.94
N GLU A 123 -24.22 -0.75 15.64
CA GLU A 123 -23.83 -0.27 14.31
C GLU A 123 -22.38 -0.65 13.98
N HIS A 124 -21.50 -0.67 14.99
CA HIS A 124 -20.10 -1.06 14.84
C HIS A 124 -19.87 -2.58 14.90
N LEU A 125 -20.85 -3.36 15.37
CA LEU A 125 -20.70 -4.81 15.52
C LEU A 125 -20.43 -5.52 14.18
N SER A 126 -21.08 -5.07 13.11
CA SER A 126 -20.85 -5.59 11.76
C SER A 126 -19.40 -5.32 11.31
N LEU A 127 -18.93 -4.09 11.51
CA LEU A 127 -17.54 -3.71 11.22
C LEU A 127 -16.57 -4.60 12.01
N ALA A 128 -16.74 -4.72 13.33
CA ALA A 128 -15.85 -5.52 14.18
C ALA A 128 -15.76 -6.98 13.71
N LYS A 129 -16.88 -7.60 13.31
CA LYS A 129 -16.91 -8.96 12.76
C LYS A 129 -16.11 -9.09 11.47
N HIS A 130 -16.13 -8.07 10.61
CA HIS A 130 -15.37 -8.07 9.36
C HIS A 130 -13.88 -7.76 9.58
N LEU A 131 -13.52 -6.86 10.49
CA LEU A 131 -12.12 -6.57 10.80
C LEU A 131 -11.39 -7.75 11.46
N THR A 132 -12.15 -8.61 12.16
CA THR A 132 -11.67 -9.82 12.82
C THR A 132 -11.99 -11.10 12.04
N SER A 133 -12.43 -11.01 10.77
CA SER A 133 -12.69 -12.17 9.91
C SER A 133 -11.41 -12.82 9.37
N GLU A 134 -10.26 -12.23 9.65
CA GLU A 134 -8.94 -12.69 9.26
C GLU A 134 -8.01 -12.66 10.47
N ARG A 135 -6.95 -13.45 10.45
CA ARG A 135 -5.91 -13.46 11.48
C ARG A 135 -4.53 -13.20 10.87
N LYS A 136 -3.70 -12.44 11.59
CA LYS A 136 -2.29 -12.29 11.27
C LYS A 136 -1.54 -13.59 11.55
N VAL A 137 -0.72 -14.04 10.61
CA VAL A 137 0.15 -15.22 10.75
C VAL A 137 1.53 -14.85 10.26
N GLU A 138 2.55 -15.28 10.98
CA GLU A 138 3.94 -15.19 10.55
C GLU A 138 4.36 -16.54 9.98
N GLU A 139 4.95 -16.51 8.79
CA GLU A 139 5.36 -17.72 8.09
C GLU A 139 6.74 -17.51 7.47
N PHE A 140 7.62 -18.51 7.62
CA PHE A 140 8.89 -18.51 6.93
C PHE A 140 8.71 -18.96 5.49
N LEU A 141 8.98 -18.07 4.53
CA LEU A 141 9.01 -18.40 3.12
C LEU A 141 10.46 -18.56 2.65
N PRO A 142 10.84 -19.71 2.09
CA PRO A 142 12.18 -19.93 1.54
C PRO A 142 12.61 -18.77 0.63
N GLY A 143 13.68 -18.10 1.05
CA GLY A 143 14.25 -16.96 0.36
C GLY A 143 13.62 -15.58 0.68
N ARG A 144 12.42 -15.48 1.24
CA ARG A 144 11.92 -14.17 1.72
C ARG A 144 12.13 -13.95 3.22
N GLY A 145 12.48 -15.01 3.94
CA GLY A 145 12.55 -14.97 5.39
C GLY A 145 11.15 -15.05 6.00
N VAL A 146 11.02 -14.56 7.23
CA VAL A 146 9.73 -14.48 7.91
C VAL A 146 8.90 -13.37 7.28
N VAL A 147 7.72 -13.71 6.79
CA VAL A 147 6.75 -12.75 6.25
C VAL A 147 5.50 -12.74 7.11
N THR A 148 4.88 -11.57 7.21
CA THR A 148 3.53 -11.44 7.76
C THR A 148 2.51 -11.70 6.65
N ARG A 149 1.52 -12.53 6.94
CA ARG A 149 0.33 -12.75 6.09
C ARG A 149 -0.97 -12.62 6.90
N TRP A 150 -2.05 -12.34 6.20
CA TRP A 150 -3.41 -12.36 6.75
C TRP A 150 -4.20 -13.53 6.17
N GLU A 151 -4.66 -14.41 7.05
CA GLU A 151 -5.42 -15.60 6.69
C GLU A 151 -6.89 -15.42 7.01
N ARG A 152 -7.75 -15.63 6.01
CA ARG A 152 -9.19 -15.56 6.17
C ARG A 152 -9.73 -16.73 6.99
N ILE A 153 -10.35 -16.41 8.12
CA ILE A 153 -11.00 -17.38 9.01
C ILE A 153 -12.53 -17.36 8.89
N ARG A 154 -13.11 -16.29 8.35
CA ARG A 154 -14.56 -16.16 8.08
C ARG A 154 -14.81 -15.54 6.71
N LYS A 155 -15.96 -15.86 6.10
CA LYS A 155 -16.30 -15.37 4.77
C LYS A 155 -16.46 -13.84 4.73
N ASN A 156 -17.04 -13.21 5.73
CA ASN A 156 -17.37 -11.79 5.61
C ASN A 156 -16.17 -10.89 5.99
N ASN A 157 -15.35 -10.52 5.00
CA ASN A 157 -14.17 -9.66 5.16
C ASN A 157 -14.25 -8.35 4.35
N HIS A 158 -15.34 -8.12 3.61
CA HIS A 158 -15.45 -7.02 2.64
C HIS A 158 -15.21 -5.62 3.22
N LEU A 159 -15.62 -5.36 4.45
CA LEU A 159 -15.38 -4.06 5.11
C LEU A 159 -13.92 -3.90 5.52
N PHE A 160 -13.21 -4.99 5.84
CA PHE A 160 -11.79 -4.94 6.09
C PHE A 160 -11.02 -4.67 4.81
N ASP A 161 -11.42 -5.33 3.72
CA ASP A 161 -10.84 -5.09 2.41
C ASP A 161 -11.05 -3.65 1.92
N ALA A 162 -12.27 -3.13 2.11
CA ALA A 162 -12.59 -1.73 1.82
C ALA A 162 -11.79 -0.76 2.71
N LEU A 163 -11.60 -1.08 4.00
CA LEU A 163 -10.88 -0.23 4.94
C LEU A 163 -9.39 -0.12 4.59
N TYR A 164 -8.68 -1.23 4.42
CA TYR A 164 -7.25 -1.17 4.13
C TYR A 164 -7.00 -0.48 2.77
N SER A 165 -7.88 -0.71 1.79
CA SER A 165 -7.79 -0.08 0.47
C SER A 165 -8.01 1.44 0.58
N ALA A 166 -8.96 1.89 1.41
CA ALA A 166 -9.16 3.31 1.68
C ALA A 166 -7.94 3.95 2.39
N CYS A 167 -7.29 3.24 3.30
CA CYS A 167 -6.05 3.71 3.94
C CYS A 167 -4.92 3.87 2.91
N ALA A 168 -4.74 2.88 2.02
CA ALA A 168 -3.77 2.96 0.93
C ALA A 168 -4.06 4.13 -0.03
N ALA A 169 -5.33 4.36 -0.39
CA ALA A 169 -5.77 5.49 -1.20
C ALA A 169 -5.52 6.84 -0.51
N GLY A 170 -5.76 6.92 0.81
CA GLY A 170 -5.43 8.08 1.63
C GLY A 170 -3.93 8.40 1.60
N HIS A 171 -3.09 7.37 1.78
CA HIS A 171 -1.64 7.53 1.66
C HIS A 171 -1.23 7.94 0.25
N ALA A 172 -1.81 7.35 -0.80
CA ALA A 172 -1.57 7.77 -2.18
C ALA A 172 -1.98 9.23 -2.46
N SER A 173 -2.93 9.76 -1.69
CA SER A 173 -3.38 11.15 -1.74
C SER A 173 -2.55 12.10 -0.87
N GLY A 174 -1.53 11.60 -0.17
CA GLY A 174 -0.59 12.41 0.61
C GLY A 174 -0.80 12.39 2.12
N VAL A 175 -1.78 11.62 2.64
CA VAL A 175 -1.93 11.41 4.08
C VAL A 175 -0.71 10.63 4.60
N ARG A 176 -0.07 11.09 5.67
CA ARG A 176 1.10 10.45 6.28
C ARG A 176 0.90 10.37 7.78
N LEU A 177 1.54 9.38 8.40
CA LEU A 177 1.69 9.39 9.85
C LEU A 177 2.71 10.49 10.23
N LEU A 178 2.46 11.23 11.32
CA LEU A 178 3.27 12.40 11.70
C LEU A 178 4.77 12.08 11.93
N GLU A 179 5.10 10.81 12.14
CA GLU A 179 6.47 10.30 12.36
C GLU A 179 7.04 9.49 11.18
N GLU A 180 6.31 9.35 10.06
CA GLU A 180 6.88 8.74 8.85
C GLU A 180 7.89 9.71 8.22
N GLU A 181 9.15 9.57 8.61
CA GLU A 181 10.26 10.27 7.97
C GLU A 181 10.27 9.85 6.48
N ARG A 182 10.09 10.83 5.58
CA ARG A 182 10.24 10.57 4.15
C ARG A 182 11.68 10.15 3.91
N VAL A 183 11.93 8.86 3.74
CA VAL A 183 13.17 8.41 3.10
C VAL A 183 13.14 8.99 1.69
N LYS A 184 13.85 10.11 1.49
CA LYS A 184 14.12 10.61 0.14
C LYS A 184 14.82 9.44 -0.56
N PRO A 185 14.36 9.01 -1.74
CA PRO A 185 15.09 8.00 -2.49
C PRO A 185 16.51 8.53 -2.65
N GLU A 186 17.50 7.75 -2.19
CA GLU A 186 18.89 8.16 -2.35
C GLU A 186 19.13 8.45 -3.84
N PRO A 187 19.80 9.56 -4.17
CA PRO A 187 20.13 9.85 -5.55
C PRO A 187 20.88 8.64 -6.09
N ARG A 188 20.28 8.01 -7.10
CA ARG A 188 20.86 6.84 -7.77
C ARG A 188 22.25 7.23 -8.26
N ARG A 189 23.29 6.67 -7.64
CA ARG A 189 24.65 6.72 -8.19
C ARG A 189 24.60 6.20 -9.61
N LYS A 190 25.20 6.92 -10.54
CA LYS A 190 25.21 6.49 -11.95
C LYS A 190 26.01 5.19 -12.04
N MET A 191 25.66 4.30 -12.95
CA MET A 191 26.44 3.07 -13.22
C MET A 191 27.93 3.38 -13.49
N SER A 192 28.24 4.56 -14.00
CA SER A 192 29.62 5.04 -14.18
C SER A 192 30.37 5.21 -12.85
N GLU A 193 29.71 5.70 -11.80
CA GLU A 193 30.33 5.87 -10.47
C GLU A 193 30.55 4.53 -9.76
N MET A 194 29.71 3.52 -10.02
CA MET A 194 29.88 2.17 -9.46
C MET A 194 30.99 1.36 -10.17
N ALA A 195 31.32 1.70 -11.42
CA ALA A 195 32.41 1.06 -12.15
C ALA A 195 33.79 1.58 -11.68
N GLU A 196 33.89 2.86 -11.31
CA GLU A 196 35.11 3.48 -10.81
C GLU A 196 35.55 2.91 -9.45
N ASP A 197 34.62 2.56 -8.56
CA ASP A 197 34.94 1.93 -7.26
C ASP A 197 35.47 0.49 -7.41
N ASN A 198 34.99 -0.25 -8.42
CA ASN A 198 35.47 -1.62 -8.68
C ASN A 198 36.90 -1.61 -9.26
N ASP A 199 37.22 -0.67 -10.15
CA ASP A 199 38.58 -0.52 -10.70
C ASP A 199 39.56 0.00 -9.63
N ALA A 200 39.13 0.89 -8.74
CA ALA A 200 39.97 1.37 -7.64
C ALA A 200 40.31 0.25 -6.63
N SER A 201 39.39 -0.67 -6.35
CA SER A 201 39.67 -1.81 -5.45
C SER A 201 40.52 -2.89 -6.12
N ALA A 202 40.36 -3.12 -7.42
CA ALA A 202 41.16 -4.07 -8.19
C ALA A 202 42.62 -3.61 -8.32
N GLY A 203 42.86 -2.30 -8.50
CA GLY A 203 44.21 -1.74 -8.59
C GLY A 203 45.04 -1.85 -7.29
N SER A 204 44.39 -1.91 -6.13
CA SER A 204 45.09 -2.05 -4.84
C SER A 204 45.57 -3.46 -4.54
N LEU A 205 44.97 -4.50 -5.14
CA LEU A 205 45.32 -5.89 -4.87
C LEU A 205 46.55 -6.36 -5.66
N ILE A 206 46.83 -5.73 -6.81
CA ILE A 206 47.89 -6.15 -7.74
C ILE A 206 49.28 -5.65 -7.31
N MET A 207 49.38 -4.58 -6.51
CA MET A 207 50.68 -4.07 -6.04
C MET A 207 51.24 -4.80 -4.80
N SER A 208 50.49 -5.72 -4.18
CA SER A 208 50.93 -6.39 -2.94
C SER A 208 51.52 -7.80 -3.14
N VAL A 209 51.58 -8.31 -4.38
CA VAL A 209 52.07 -9.68 -4.72
C VAL A 209 53.40 -9.65 -5.48
N GLY A 210 54.24 -8.64 -5.23
CA GLY A 210 55.50 -8.47 -5.94
C GLY A 210 56.61 -7.88 -5.07
N MET A 211 56.87 -8.45 -3.90
CA MET A 211 58.08 -8.18 -3.10
C MET A 211 58.28 -9.26 -2.04
N ARG A 212 58.85 -10.40 -2.44
CA ARG A 212 59.71 -11.26 -1.61
C ARG A 212 60.74 -11.93 -2.51
#